data_AF-A0AAW8IFB0-F1
#
_entry.id   AF-A0AAW8IFB0-F1
#
_cell.length_a   1.000
_cell.length_b   1.000
_cell.length_c   1.000
_cell.angle_alpha   90.00
_cell.angle_beta   90.00
_cell.angle_gamma   90.00
#
_symmetry.space_group_name_H-M   'P 1'
#
loop_
_entity.id
_entity.type
_entity.pdbx_description
1 polymer ?
#
loop_
_entity_poly.entity_id
_entity_poly.type
_entity_poly.pdbx_seq_one_letter_code
_entity_poly.pdbx_strand_id
1 'polypeptide(L)'
;MDIYKNHVSGILIIKKINAQFHRVVLTSDFGNKLIDFEVSENDFKLNYVLPDLDKKIVINFLKNDFQELLRQKYPVNESFENENSKIYLSKIDKKSYYLFFNKENNLLKQIIYTKNNKEKIDFSFDAKKHIFADSLNLQHKDFKINIKLFQITETE
;
A
#
# COMPACT_ATOMS: atom_id res chain seq x y z
N MET A 1 0.70 7.18 -10.74
CA MET A 1 -0.03 7.73 -9.57
C MET A 1 -0.88 8.90 -10.05
N ASP A 2 -2.18 8.85 -9.81
CA ASP A 2 -3.11 9.93 -10.17
C ASP A 2 -3.54 10.65 -8.91
N ILE A 3 -3.29 11.96 -8.82
CA ILE A 3 -3.68 12.80 -7.70
C ILE A 3 -4.48 13.99 -8.25
N TYR A 4 -5.80 13.97 -8.03
CA TYR A 4 -6.75 14.93 -8.58
C TYR A 4 -6.68 15.06 -10.11
N LYS A 5 -5.99 16.08 -10.63
CA LYS A 5 -5.79 16.31 -12.07
C LYS A 5 -4.35 16.07 -12.52
N ASN A 6 -3.47 15.70 -11.60
CA ASN A 6 -2.05 15.50 -11.86
C ASN A 6 -1.76 14.00 -11.99
N HIS A 7 -0.97 13.66 -13.00
CA HIS A 7 -0.45 12.32 -13.18
C HIS A 7 1.06 12.32 -12.94
N VAL A 8 1.52 11.40 -12.10
CA VAL A 8 2.94 11.20 -11.79
C VAL A 8 3.29 9.76 -12.13
N SER A 9 4.20 9.58 -13.08
CA SER A 9 4.87 8.32 -13.38
C SER A 9 6.23 8.27 -12.69
N GLY A 10 6.70 7.06 -12.40
CA GLY A 10 7.95 6.86 -11.70
C GLY A 10 8.14 5.41 -11.28
N ILE A 11 9.33 5.15 -10.73
CA ILE A 11 9.70 3.84 -10.20
C ILE A 11 9.59 3.88 -8.68
N LEU A 12 8.88 2.91 -8.11
CA LEU A 12 8.80 2.69 -6.67
C LEU A 12 9.69 1.52 -6.28
N ILE A 13 10.58 1.75 -5.32
CA ILE A 13 11.49 0.75 -4.79
C ILE A 13 11.19 0.60 -3.30
N ILE A 14 10.83 -0.61 -2.88
CA ILE A 14 10.58 -0.95 -1.48
C ILE A 14 11.60 -1.99 -1.06
N LYS A 15 12.37 -1.70 -0.01
CA LYS A 15 13.37 -2.61 0.56
C LYS A 15 13.10 -2.83 2.04
N LYS A 16 12.98 -4.10 2.45
CA LYS A 16 12.99 -4.46 3.88
C LYS A 16 14.39 -4.24 4.45
N ILE A 17 14.53 -3.32 5.40
CA ILE A 17 15.81 -2.99 6.04
C ILE A 17 16.05 -3.88 7.25
N ASN A 18 15.00 -4.12 8.04
CA ASN A 18 15.01 -5.06 9.16
C ASN A 18 13.59 -5.59 9.43
N ALA A 19 13.36 -6.22 10.57
CA ALA A 19 12.06 -6.79 10.92
C ALA A 19 10.92 -5.74 10.98
N GLN A 20 11.22 -4.50 11.34
CA GLN A 20 10.23 -3.44 11.56
C GLN A 20 10.20 -2.39 10.45
N PHE A 21 11.35 -2.07 9.87
CA PHE A 21 11.51 -0.95 8.96
C PHE A 21 11.65 -1.38 7.50
N HIS A 22 10.96 -0.65 6.64
CA HIS A 22 11.12 -0.67 5.20
C HIS A 22 11.64 0.69 4.74
N ARG A 23 12.51 0.70 3.73
CA ARG A 23 12.87 1.91 3.00
C ARG A 23 12.08 1.95 1.71
N VAL A 24 11.42 3.07 1.47
CA VAL A 24 10.61 3.33 0.30
C VAL A 24 11.25 4.50 -0.45
N VAL A 25 11.55 4.27 -1.72
CA VAL A 25 12.12 5.28 -2.62
C VAL A 25 11.24 5.39 -3.85
N LEU A 26 10.81 6.60 -4.17
CA LEU A 26 10.16 6.93 -5.43
C LEU A 26 11.15 7.72 -6.27
N THR A 27 11.33 7.31 -7.52
CA THR A 27 12.14 8.03 -8.51
C THR A 27 11.29 8.42 -9.70
N SER A 28 11.73 9.41 -10.47
CA SER A 28 11.20 9.59 -11.83
C SER A 28 11.62 8.42 -12.72
N ASP A 29 11.05 8.36 -13.91
CA ASP A 29 11.42 7.37 -14.94
C ASP A 29 12.89 7.51 -15.39
N PHE A 30 13.52 8.67 -15.13
CA PHE A 30 14.94 8.94 -15.40
C PHE A 30 15.86 8.64 -14.20
N GLY A 31 15.35 8.05 -13.12
CA GLY A 31 16.14 7.65 -11.95
C GLY A 31 16.45 8.78 -10.95
N ASN A 32 15.94 10.01 -11.18
CA ASN A 32 16.06 11.07 -10.19
C ASN A 32 15.20 10.73 -8.97
N LYS A 33 15.81 10.74 -7.78
CA LYS A 33 15.09 10.53 -6.53
C LYS A 33 14.08 11.66 -6.32
N LEU A 34 12.82 11.30 -6.13
CA LEU A 34 11.72 12.23 -5.83
C LEU A 34 11.46 12.27 -4.32
N ILE A 35 11.39 11.11 -3.68
CA ILE A 35 11.27 10.98 -2.24
C ILE A 35 11.90 9.68 -1.75
N ASP A 36 12.46 9.68 -0.55
CA ASP A 36 13.09 8.54 0.11
C ASP A 36 12.81 8.64 1.61
N PHE A 37 12.18 7.60 2.15
CA PHE A 37 11.85 7.53 3.56
C PHE A 37 11.95 6.11 4.08
N GLU A 38 12.13 6.01 5.39
CA GLU A 38 11.99 4.76 6.14
C GLU A 38 10.66 4.79 6.91
N VAL A 39 9.96 3.65 6.92
CA VAL A 39 8.65 3.51 7.54
C VAL A 39 8.52 2.19 8.28
N SER A 40 7.92 2.26 9.46
CA SER A 40 7.43 1.12 10.24
C SER A 40 5.97 1.36 10.62
N GLU A 41 5.36 0.45 11.37
CA GLU A 41 3.97 0.63 11.82
C GLU A 41 3.75 1.92 12.62
N ASN A 42 4.77 2.38 13.37
CA ASN A 42 4.66 3.52 14.26
C ASN A 42 5.61 4.68 13.93
N ASP A 43 6.72 4.40 13.24
CA ASP A 43 7.75 5.39 12.93
C ASP A 43 7.84 5.73 11.45
N PHE A 44 8.31 6.95 11.20
CA PHE A 44 8.57 7.47 9.87
C PHE A 44 9.78 8.40 9.92
N LYS A 45 10.74 8.19 9.02
CA LYS A 45 11.94 9.02 8.88
C LYS A 45 12.10 9.40 7.42
N LEU A 46 12.07 10.70 7.14
CA LEU A 46 12.32 11.23 5.81
C LEU A 46 13.82 11.36 5.59
N ASN A 47 14.35 10.71 4.55
CA ASN A 47 15.77 10.79 4.18
C ASN A 47 16.00 11.84 3.10
N TYR A 48 15.06 12.00 2.17
CA TYR A 48 15.13 12.99 1.10
C TYR A 48 13.73 13.25 0.54
N VAL A 49 13.48 14.50 0.14
CA VAL A 49 12.30 14.90 -0.62
C VAL A 49 12.71 16.00 -1.60
N LEU A 50 12.23 15.90 -2.84
CA LEU A 50 12.36 16.98 -3.82
C LEU A 50 11.59 18.20 -3.30
N PRO A 51 12.12 19.44 -3.36
CA PRO A 51 11.49 20.62 -2.77
C PRO A 51 10.00 20.81 -3.13
N ASP A 52 9.62 20.51 -4.36
CA ASP A 52 8.22 20.64 -4.82
C ASP A 52 7.25 19.65 -4.15
N LEU A 53 7.79 18.52 -3.67
CA LEU A 53 7.08 17.48 -2.92
C LEU A 53 7.20 17.65 -1.40
N ASP A 54 8.01 18.60 -0.92
CA ASP A 54 8.19 18.90 0.50
C ASP A 54 7.00 19.68 1.08
N LYS A 55 5.83 19.08 0.97
CA LYS A 55 4.58 19.59 1.51
C LYS A 55 4.11 18.59 2.56
N LYS A 56 3.81 19.09 3.75
CA LYS A 56 3.32 18.29 4.88
C LYS A 56 2.16 17.36 4.49
N ILE A 57 1.26 17.81 3.61
CA ILE A 57 0.14 17.00 3.12
C ILE A 57 0.60 15.80 2.28
N VAL A 58 1.60 15.97 1.41
CA VAL A 58 2.15 14.91 0.55
C VAL A 58 2.90 13.90 1.39
N ILE A 59 3.77 14.37 2.29
CA ILE A 59 4.56 13.51 3.17
C ILE A 59 3.64 12.68 4.08
N ASN A 60 2.63 13.32 4.70
CA ASN A 60 1.68 12.61 5.56
C ASN A 60 0.83 11.60 4.78
N PHE A 61 0.45 11.94 3.55
CA PHE A 61 -0.28 11.03 2.68
C PHE A 61 0.55 9.77 2.39
N LEU A 62 1.78 9.95 1.88
CA LEU A 62 2.69 8.84 1.59
C LEU A 62 3.02 8.03 2.84
N LYS A 63 3.28 8.69 3.97
CA LYS A 63 3.48 8.03 5.27
C LYS A 63 2.30 7.11 5.58
N ASN A 64 1.08 7.64 5.60
CA ASN A 64 -0.09 6.86 5.99
C ASN A 64 -0.32 5.68 5.04
N ASP A 65 -0.21 5.90 3.74
CA ASP A 65 -0.43 4.85 2.74
C ASP A 65 0.56 3.71 2.88
N PHE A 66 1.85 4.02 2.96
CA PHE A 66 2.89 3.01 3.06
C PHE A 66 2.95 2.37 4.45
N GLN A 67 2.50 3.04 5.51
CA GLN A 67 2.29 2.41 6.82
C GLN A 67 1.20 1.34 6.77
N GLU A 68 0.08 1.61 6.09
CA GLU A 68 -0.99 0.63 5.95
C GLU A 68 -0.64 -0.49 4.96
N LEU A 69 0.03 -0.15 3.85
CA LEU A 69 0.45 -1.12 2.84
C LEU A 69 1.51 -2.09 3.35
N LEU A 70 2.49 -1.61 4.13
CA LEU A 70 3.64 -2.40 4.59
C LEU A 70 3.43 -2.99 5.99
N ARG A 71 2.19 -2.96 6.49
CA ARG A 71 1.79 -3.65 7.73
C ARG A 71 2.00 -5.16 7.55
N GLN A 72 2.76 -5.76 8.47
CA GLN A 72 3.11 -7.18 8.39
C GLN A 72 2.14 -8.08 9.16
N LYS A 73 1.47 -7.54 10.19
CA LYS A 73 0.64 -8.32 11.10
C LYS A 73 -0.78 -7.79 11.17
N TYR A 74 -1.73 -8.72 11.04
CA TYR A 74 -3.16 -8.50 11.20
C TYR A 74 -3.69 -9.50 12.22
N PRO A 75 -3.93 -9.11 13.49
CA PRO A 75 -4.61 -9.99 14.44
C PRO A 75 -6.02 -10.27 13.90
N VAL A 76 -6.33 -11.53 13.62
CA VAL A 76 -7.65 -11.91 13.11
C VAL A 76 -8.61 -12.04 14.28
N ASN A 77 -9.69 -11.26 14.26
CA ASN A 77 -10.74 -11.30 15.27
C ASN A 77 -11.93 -12.14 14.81
N GLU A 78 -12.30 -12.01 13.53
CA GLU A 78 -13.47 -12.66 12.95
C GLU A 78 -13.13 -13.16 11.54
N SER A 79 -13.84 -14.19 11.09
CA SER A 79 -13.72 -14.72 9.73
C SER A 79 -15.10 -14.95 9.12
N PHE A 80 -15.23 -14.63 7.84
CA PHE A 80 -16.44 -14.82 7.05
C PHE A 80 -16.08 -15.52 5.75
N GLU A 81 -17.09 -16.02 5.05
CA GLU A 81 -16.92 -16.58 3.72
C GLU A 81 -18.08 -16.17 2.82
N ASN A 82 -17.78 -15.96 1.54
CA ASN A 82 -18.77 -15.88 0.47
C ASN A 82 -18.47 -16.94 -0.60
N GLU A 83 -19.13 -16.89 -1.76
CA GLU A 83 -18.94 -17.87 -2.83
C GLU A 83 -17.48 -18.00 -3.25
N ASN A 84 -16.76 -16.88 -3.40
CA ASN A 84 -15.44 -16.84 -4.02
C ASN A 84 -14.28 -16.54 -3.06
N SER A 85 -14.57 -16.08 -1.84
CA SER A 85 -13.57 -15.52 -0.92
C SER A 85 -13.73 -15.99 0.52
N LYS A 86 -12.59 -16.22 1.18
CA LYS A 86 -12.45 -16.22 2.63
C LYS A 86 -12.06 -14.83 3.08
N ILE A 87 -12.75 -14.29 4.09
CA ILE A 87 -12.60 -12.92 4.53
C ILE A 87 -12.16 -12.94 5.99
N TYR A 88 -11.00 -12.37 6.28
CA TYR A 88 -10.54 -12.19 7.65
C TYR A 88 -10.69 -10.74 8.06
N LEU A 89 -11.31 -10.50 9.21
CA LEU A 89 -11.47 -9.18 9.80
C LEU A 89 -10.49 -9.00 10.96
N SER A 90 -9.65 -7.99 10.83
CA SER A 90 -8.73 -7.54 11.85
C SER A 90 -9.15 -6.16 12.37
N LYS A 91 -9.35 -6.04 13.67
CA LYS A 91 -9.73 -4.79 14.36
C LYS A 91 -8.59 -4.37 15.28
N ILE A 92 -8.08 -3.16 15.07
CA ILE A 92 -7.01 -2.55 15.88
C ILE A 92 -7.44 -1.12 16.21
N ASP A 93 -7.78 -0.87 17.47
CA ASP A 93 -8.35 0.40 17.94
C ASP A 93 -9.58 0.84 17.11
N LYS A 94 -9.43 1.93 16.36
CA LYS A 94 -10.45 2.52 15.49
C LYS A 94 -10.32 2.10 14.01
N LYS A 95 -9.36 1.22 13.72
CA LYS A 95 -9.06 0.73 12.37
C LYS A 95 -9.60 -0.70 12.23
N SER A 96 -10.18 -0.97 11.08
CA SER A 96 -10.54 -2.35 10.70
C SER A 96 -10.01 -2.66 9.31
N TYR A 97 -9.56 -3.90 9.13
CA TYR A 97 -9.03 -4.42 7.88
C TYR A 97 -9.80 -5.67 7.50
N TYR A 98 -10.38 -5.68 6.31
CA TYR A 98 -11.02 -6.85 5.73
C TYR A 98 -10.08 -7.43 4.67
N LEU A 99 -9.53 -8.61 4.91
CA LEU A 99 -8.59 -9.28 4.02
C LEU A 99 -9.31 -10.37 3.24
N PHE A 100 -9.41 -10.22 1.93
CA PHE A 100 -10.11 -11.14 1.03
C PHE A 100 -9.12 -12.07 0.34
N PHE A 101 -9.23 -13.35 0.63
CA PHE A 101 -8.44 -14.41 0.01
C PHE A 101 -9.33 -15.21 -0.93
N ASN A 102 -8.86 -15.43 -2.16
CA ASN A 102 -9.56 -16.28 -3.11
C ASN A 102 -9.60 -17.74 -2.61
N LYS A 103 -10.77 -18.38 -2.70
CA LYS A 103 -10.97 -19.74 -2.15
C LYS A 103 -10.24 -20.85 -2.91
N GLU A 104 -9.99 -20.67 -4.20
CA GLU A 104 -9.39 -21.69 -5.07
C GLU A 104 -7.87 -21.74 -4.88
N ASN A 105 -7.20 -20.58 -4.89
CA ASN A 105 -5.74 -20.49 -4.86
C ASN A 105 -5.18 -19.89 -3.56
N ASN A 106 -6.04 -19.49 -2.62
CA ASN A 106 -5.66 -18.85 -1.35
C ASN A 106 -4.77 -17.61 -1.51
N LEU A 107 -4.83 -16.93 -2.67
CA LEU A 107 -4.11 -15.67 -2.88
C LEU A 107 -4.92 -14.51 -2.30
N LEU A 108 -4.23 -13.59 -1.63
CA LEU A 108 -4.81 -12.32 -1.19
C LEU A 108 -5.19 -11.51 -2.43
N LYS A 109 -6.46 -11.16 -2.54
CA LYS A 109 -7.01 -10.36 -3.64
C LYS A 109 -7.28 -8.92 -3.24
N GLN A 110 -7.67 -8.70 -1.99
CA GLN A 110 -8.07 -7.36 -1.55
C GLN A 110 -7.82 -7.15 -0.05
N ILE A 111 -7.44 -5.93 0.32
CA ILE A 111 -7.52 -5.44 1.69
C ILE A 111 -8.37 -4.16 1.68
N ILE A 112 -9.47 -4.17 2.43
CA ILE A 112 -10.26 -2.95 2.66
C ILE A 112 -9.89 -2.40 4.03
N TYR A 113 -9.24 -1.24 4.05
CA TYR A 113 -8.95 -0.49 5.26
C TYR A 113 -10.08 0.49 5.55
N THR A 114 -10.64 0.38 6.75
CA THR A 114 -11.65 1.30 7.28
C THR A 114 -11.16 1.96 8.57
N LYS A 115 -11.61 3.20 8.80
CA LYS A 115 -11.38 3.92 10.06
C LYS A 115 -12.69 4.55 10.51
N ASN A 116 -13.07 4.31 11.77
CA ASN A 116 -14.38 4.72 12.31
C ASN A 116 -15.55 4.24 11.42
N ASN A 117 -15.51 2.98 10.97
CA ASN A 117 -16.50 2.36 10.09
C ASN A 117 -16.71 3.04 8.73
N LYS A 118 -15.78 3.91 8.30
CA LYS A 118 -15.75 4.48 6.94
C LYS A 118 -14.58 3.89 6.18
N GLU A 119 -14.84 3.41 4.97
CA GLU A 119 -13.79 2.96 4.07
C GLU A 119 -12.81 4.09 3.75
N LYS A 120 -11.52 3.76 3.74
CA LYS A 120 -10.43 4.72 3.54
C LYS A 120 -9.61 4.39 2.33
N ILE A 121 -9.12 3.15 2.28
CA ILE A 121 -8.26 2.67 1.20
C ILE A 121 -8.68 1.26 0.84
N ASP A 122 -8.82 1.04 -0.46
CA ASP A 122 -8.99 -0.27 -1.07
C ASP A 122 -7.67 -0.66 -1.73
N PHE A 123 -7.05 -1.71 -1.23
CA PHE A 123 -5.86 -2.32 -1.81
C PHE A 123 -6.30 -3.54 -2.60
N SER A 124 -6.18 -3.50 -3.93
CA SER A 124 -6.50 -4.61 -4.81
C SER A 124 -5.22 -5.18 -5.42
N PHE A 125 -5.06 -6.50 -5.35
CA PHE A 125 -3.86 -7.22 -5.78
C PHE A 125 -4.18 -8.14 -6.95
N ASP A 126 -3.38 -8.04 -8.00
CA ASP A 126 -3.28 -9.09 -9.01
C ASP A 126 -1.99 -9.86 -8.78
N ALA A 127 -2.12 -11.05 -8.20
CA ALA A 127 -1.00 -11.92 -7.88
C ALA A 127 -1.18 -13.28 -8.55
N LYS A 128 -0.08 -13.80 -9.10
CA LYS A 128 0.02 -15.19 -9.56
C LYS A 128 0.69 -16.11 -8.55
N LYS A 129 1.38 -15.55 -7.54
CA LYS A 129 2.14 -16.27 -6.51
C LYS A 129 1.90 -15.65 -5.14
N HIS A 130 2.08 -16.40 -4.06
CA HIS A 130 1.90 -15.89 -2.68
C HIS A 130 2.94 -14.85 -2.26
N ILE A 131 4.10 -14.81 -2.92
CA ILE A 131 5.25 -13.98 -2.52
C ILE A 131 5.27 -12.60 -3.16
N PHE A 132 4.68 -12.44 -4.36
CA PHE A 132 4.69 -11.19 -5.12
C PHE A 132 3.40 -11.04 -5.93
N ALA A 133 2.91 -9.81 -6.00
CA ALA A 133 1.82 -9.40 -6.88
C ALA A 133 2.41 -8.81 -8.17
N ASP A 134 1.83 -9.17 -9.31
CA ASP A 134 2.14 -8.62 -10.63
C ASP A 134 1.69 -7.15 -10.69
N SER A 135 0.57 -6.83 -10.05
CA SER A 135 0.12 -5.45 -9.86
C SER A 135 -0.61 -5.22 -8.55
N LEU A 136 -0.62 -3.96 -8.12
CA LEU A 136 -1.29 -3.49 -6.92
C LEU A 136 -1.94 -2.13 -7.21
N ASN A 137 -3.23 -2.01 -6.91
CA ASN A 137 -3.97 -0.76 -6.98
C ASN A 137 -4.37 -0.30 -5.57
N LEU A 138 -4.00 0.93 -5.20
CA LEU A 138 -4.45 1.61 -3.99
C LEU A 138 -5.44 2.69 -4.40
N GLN A 139 -6.70 2.53 -4.00
CA GLN A 139 -7.73 3.50 -4.25
C GLN A 139 -8.19 4.15 -2.95
N HIS A 140 -7.96 5.46 -2.83
CA HIS A 140 -8.48 6.24 -1.70
C HIS A 140 -9.95 6.56 -1.92
N LYS A 141 -10.77 6.40 -0.87
CA LYS A 141 -12.19 6.75 -0.93
C LYS A 141 -12.47 8.19 -0.49
N ASP A 142 -11.65 8.73 0.41
CA ASP A 142 -11.77 10.11 0.89
C ASP A 142 -11.19 11.15 -0.10
N PHE A 143 -10.26 10.74 -0.96
CA PHE A 143 -9.51 11.62 -1.86
C PHE A 143 -9.50 11.06 -3.28
N LYS A 144 -9.43 11.95 -4.28
CA LYS A 144 -9.27 11.55 -5.69
C LYS A 144 -7.83 11.15 -5.96
N ILE A 145 -7.37 10.09 -5.30
CA ILE A 145 -6.02 9.58 -5.42
C ILE A 145 -6.07 8.09 -5.73
N ASN A 146 -5.30 7.69 -6.73
CA ASN A 146 -5.17 6.30 -7.14
C ASN A 146 -3.71 5.98 -7.46
N ILE A 147 -3.17 4.93 -6.84
CA ILE A 147 -1.80 4.48 -7.08
C ILE A 147 -1.89 3.11 -7.73
N LYS A 148 -1.41 3.01 -8.97
CA LYS A 148 -1.20 1.74 -9.66
C LYS A 148 0.27 1.43 -9.67
N LEU A 149 0.61 0.23 -9.22
CA LEU A 149 1.96 -0.29 -9.18
C LEU A 149 1.99 -1.56 -10.02
N PHE A 150 3.00 -1.67 -10.87
CA PHE A 150 3.25 -2.83 -11.69
C PHE A 150 4.63 -3.36 -11.33
N GLN A 151 4.74 -4.69 -11.20
CA GLN A 151 6.03 -5.31 -10.97
C GLN A 151 6.93 -5.08 -12.18
N ILE A 152 8.12 -4.55 -11.94
CA ILE A 152 9.18 -4.51 -12.95
C ILE A 152 9.82 -5.89 -12.95
N THR A 153 9.66 -6.59 -14.07
CA THR A 153 10.35 -7.86 -14.34
C THR A 153 11.32 -7.62 -15.49
N GLU A 154 12.47 -8.30 -15.47
CA GLU A 154 13.29 -8.39 -16.68
C GLU A 154 12.45 -9.14 -17.72
N THR A 155 12.10 -8.46 -18.81
CA THR A 155 11.63 -9.15 -20.01
C THR A 155 12.82 -9.93 -20.56
N GLU A 156 12.76 -11.27 -20.47
CA GLU A 156 13.65 -12.16 -21.22
C GLU A 156 13.57 -11.92 -22.73
#